data_AF-A0A1P9WYM4-F1
#
_entry.id   AF-A0A1P9WYM4-F1
#
_cell.length_a   1.000
_cell.length_b   1.000
_cell.length_c   1.000
_cell.angle_alpha   90.00
_cell.angle_beta   90.00
_cell.angle_gamma   90.00
#
_symmetry.space_group_name_H-M   'P 1'
#
loop_
_entity.id
_entity.type
_entity.pdbx_description
1 polymer ?
#
loop_
_entity_poly.entity_id
_entity_poly.type
_entity_poly.pdbx_seq_one_letter_code
_entity_poly.pdbx_strand_id
1 'polypeptide(L)'
;MNTPSFATGYSLAEAQLTMTLSTLAYIDETPLPSDTTPAIQAARMRADINAALAQSTYSGWQVAWGPGLSSDRSNMLYMAQNGSQYAVVIRGTDWSFFMNWVEDFASVLGLTAFGPANDASVQIADGTSAGLDTLQTLFGTAPDGTQTNLLSFLFQIDTNASVFVTGHSLGGCLASVVAAWLGSGQGLGNANSLKVYTFAAPSAGNAAFASYYNQLFTDSAGNSTAFRVYNSLDVVPNGWASLETVTTYYPGFVNCPTDIVSAINTVQSYISNDAYTQVGEASNQSAVELPGHLLFGSVQPSLDPISDVLFGLEAGWQHETANYLNLLNAKPILTTLPKRTGASSGG
;
A
#
# COMPACT_ATOMS: atom_id res chain seq x y z
N MET A 1 0.17 19.43 -24.79
CA MET A 1 0.30 18.14 -24.10
C MET A 1 -1.00 17.91 -23.37
N ASN A 2 -1.77 16.90 -23.76
CA ASN A 2 -3.05 16.58 -23.13
C ASN A 2 -2.76 16.09 -21.70
N THR A 3 -3.08 16.90 -20.70
CA THR A 3 -3.22 16.39 -19.33
C THR A 3 -4.29 15.30 -19.35
N PRO A 4 -4.02 14.08 -18.88
CA PRO A 4 -5.07 13.06 -18.77
C PRO A 4 -6.18 13.62 -17.89
N SER A 5 -7.42 13.59 -18.40
CA SER A 5 -8.59 13.93 -17.61
C SER A 5 -8.74 12.84 -16.55
N PHE A 6 -8.53 13.20 -15.28
CA PHE A 6 -8.77 12.27 -14.18
C PHE A 6 -10.26 11.92 -14.09
N ALA A 7 -10.53 10.73 -13.56
CA ALA A 7 -11.86 10.19 -13.34
C ALA A 7 -12.78 11.12 -12.53
N THR A 8 -14.09 11.04 -12.76
CA THR A 8 -15.07 11.68 -11.87
C THR A 8 -14.89 11.17 -10.44
N GLY A 9 -14.56 12.05 -9.51
CA GLY A 9 -14.32 11.72 -8.10
C GLY A 9 -12.83 11.55 -7.71
N TYR A 10 -11.94 11.23 -8.65
CA TYR A 10 -10.51 11.16 -8.39
C TYR A 10 -9.91 12.56 -8.28
N SER A 11 -8.99 12.75 -7.35
CA SER A 11 -8.22 13.99 -7.21
C SER A 11 -6.72 13.69 -7.25
N LEU A 12 -6.01 14.28 -8.22
CA LEU A 12 -4.56 14.19 -8.28
C LEU A 12 -3.90 14.74 -7.00
N ALA A 13 -4.44 15.83 -6.43
CA ALA A 13 -3.91 16.39 -5.20
C ALA A 13 -4.08 15.44 -4.00
N GLU A 14 -5.20 14.71 -3.94
CA GLU A 14 -5.42 13.67 -2.92
C GLU A 14 -4.48 12.49 -3.16
N ALA A 15 -4.31 12.03 -4.40
CA ALA A 15 -3.37 10.95 -4.74
C ALA A 15 -1.91 11.31 -4.42
N GLN A 16 -1.48 12.55 -4.69
CA GLN A 16 -0.16 13.05 -4.32
C GLN A 16 0.03 13.06 -2.79
N LEU A 17 -0.97 13.50 -2.04
CA LEU A 17 -0.96 13.49 -0.58
C LEU A 17 -0.88 12.06 -0.03
N THR A 18 -1.77 11.18 -0.47
CA THR A 18 -1.86 9.81 0.05
C THR A 18 -0.63 8.99 -0.33
N MET A 19 -0.07 9.16 -1.54
CA MET A 19 1.20 8.55 -1.91
C MET A 19 2.38 9.08 -1.08
N THR A 20 2.41 10.38 -0.80
CA THR A 20 3.40 11.00 0.10
C THR A 20 3.32 10.38 1.49
N LEU A 21 2.11 10.28 2.07
CA LEU A 21 1.89 9.66 3.37
C LEU A 21 2.27 8.18 3.38
N SER A 22 1.93 7.42 2.33
CA SER A 22 2.33 6.02 2.17
C SER A 22 3.86 5.87 2.07
N THR A 23 4.56 6.81 1.43
CA THR A 23 6.03 6.84 1.38
C THR A 23 6.63 7.04 2.77
N LEU A 24 6.05 7.95 3.57
CA LEU A 24 6.49 8.21 4.95
C LEU A 24 6.34 6.99 5.87
N ALA A 25 5.49 6.02 5.52
CA ALA A 25 5.36 4.80 6.30
C ALA A 25 6.65 3.95 6.32
N TYR A 26 7.51 4.13 5.31
CA TYR A 26 8.81 3.46 5.19
C TYR A 26 9.95 4.23 5.87
N ILE A 27 9.72 5.45 6.39
CA ILE A 27 10.71 6.12 7.23
C ILE A 27 11.04 5.22 8.41
N ASP A 28 12.33 5.03 8.65
CA ASP A 28 12.84 4.26 9.79
C ASP A 28 12.35 2.82 9.86
N GLU A 29 12.02 2.23 8.71
CA GLU A 29 11.58 0.83 8.63
C GLU A 29 12.61 -0.14 9.19
N THR A 30 13.90 0.14 8.97
CA THR A 30 15.00 -0.64 9.51
C THR A 30 15.20 -0.25 10.98
N PRO A 31 15.04 -1.19 11.93
CA PRO A 31 15.25 -0.89 13.33
C PRO A 31 16.72 -0.57 13.61
N LEU A 32 16.97 0.44 14.44
CA LEU A 32 18.32 0.72 14.95
C LEU A 32 18.68 -0.23 16.09
N PRO A 33 19.98 -0.43 16.40
CA PRO A 33 20.38 -1.17 17.60
C PRO A 33 19.79 -0.62 18.90
N SER A 34 19.45 0.67 18.95
CA SER A 34 18.77 1.32 20.08
C SER A 34 17.27 1.03 20.16
N ASP A 35 16.65 0.54 19.09
CA ASP A 35 15.22 0.24 19.03
C ASP A 35 14.95 -1.13 19.66
N THR A 36 15.25 -1.28 20.95
CA THR A 36 15.15 -2.57 21.67
C THR A 36 13.74 -3.15 21.73
N THR A 37 12.72 -2.33 21.49
CA THR A 37 11.32 -2.75 21.33
C THR A 37 10.67 -2.07 20.11
N PRO A 38 9.59 -2.64 19.53
CA PRO A 38 8.81 -1.97 18.49
C PRO A 38 8.29 -0.60 18.93
N ALA A 39 7.96 -0.41 20.21
CA ALA A 39 7.48 0.88 20.72
C ALA A 39 8.54 2.00 20.63
N ILE A 40 9.83 1.68 20.83
CA ILE A 40 10.92 2.65 20.68
C ILE A 40 11.09 3.05 19.21
N GLN A 41 11.03 2.07 18.30
CA GLN A 41 11.04 2.35 16.87
C GLN A 41 9.84 3.20 16.46
N ALA A 42 8.63 2.86 16.91
CA ALA A 42 7.42 3.62 16.62
C ALA A 42 7.52 5.08 17.08
N ALA A 43 8.07 5.34 18.28
CA ALA A 43 8.28 6.70 18.76
C ALA A 43 9.26 7.49 17.87
N ARG A 44 10.33 6.85 17.41
CA ARG A 44 11.30 7.44 16.46
C ARG A 44 10.64 7.73 15.11
N MET A 45 9.95 6.74 14.53
CA MET A 45 9.16 6.89 13.30
C MET A 45 8.18 8.06 13.41
N ARG A 46 7.46 8.20 14.52
CA ARG A 46 6.53 9.32 14.75
C ARG A 46 7.23 10.68 14.64
N ALA A 47 8.39 10.81 15.28
CA ALA A 47 9.16 12.05 15.26
C ALA A 47 9.66 12.37 13.85
N ASP A 48 10.19 11.38 13.14
CA ASP A 48 10.81 11.57 11.83
C ASP A 48 9.76 11.75 10.72
N ILE A 49 8.59 11.10 10.81
CA ILE A 49 7.41 11.37 9.95
C ILE A 49 6.95 12.83 10.13
N ASN A 50 6.78 13.30 11.37
CA ASN A 50 6.36 14.69 11.62
C ASN A 50 7.40 15.71 11.13
N ALA A 51 8.68 15.42 11.30
CA ALA A 51 9.75 16.29 10.83
C ALA A 51 9.86 16.33 9.30
N ALA A 52 9.56 15.20 8.62
CA ALA A 52 9.46 15.14 7.17
C ALA A 52 8.23 15.91 6.65
N LEU A 53 7.06 15.76 7.31
CA LEU A 53 5.85 16.50 6.96
C LEU A 53 6.06 18.01 7.09
N ALA A 54 6.68 18.48 8.17
CA ALA A 54 6.99 19.89 8.41
C ALA A 54 7.88 20.52 7.33
N GLN A 55 8.71 19.72 6.64
CA GLN A 55 9.58 20.17 5.55
C GLN A 55 8.97 19.96 4.15
N SER A 56 7.83 19.29 4.08
CA SER A 56 7.13 18.99 2.83
C SER A 56 6.12 20.09 2.47
N THR A 57 5.45 19.94 1.31
CA THR A 57 4.30 20.79 0.97
C THR A 57 3.06 20.53 1.83
N TYR A 58 3.11 19.53 2.71
CA TYR A 58 2.04 19.10 3.60
C TYR A 58 2.34 19.43 5.07
N SER A 59 3.00 20.56 5.35
CA SER A 59 3.40 20.98 6.69
C SER A 59 2.24 21.21 7.68
N GLY A 60 0.99 21.24 7.21
CA GLY A 60 -0.21 21.24 8.05
C GLY A 60 -0.61 19.85 8.57
N TRP A 61 0.02 18.79 8.06
CA TRP A 61 -0.23 17.41 8.48
C TRP A 61 0.73 16.96 9.58
N GLN A 62 0.24 16.14 10.51
CA GLN A 62 1.03 15.52 11.57
C GLN A 62 0.43 14.17 11.99
N VAL A 63 1.22 13.31 12.63
CA VAL A 63 0.75 12.02 13.17
C VAL A 63 -0.19 12.23 14.37
N ALA A 64 -1.46 11.89 14.19
CA ALA A 64 -2.51 11.92 15.22
C ALA A 64 -2.50 10.66 16.10
N TRP A 65 -2.24 9.49 15.51
CA TRP A 65 -2.22 8.21 16.20
C TRP A 65 -1.09 7.32 15.69
N GLY A 66 -0.50 6.55 16.60
CA GLY A 66 0.56 5.61 16.27
C GLY A 66 1.93 6.27 16.08
N PRO A 67 2.83 5.64 15.29
CA PRO A 67 2.65 4.35 14.62
C PRO A 67 2.40 3.19 15.58
N GLY A 68 1.58 2.23 15.16
CA GLY A 68 1.52 0.88 15.72
C GLY A 68 2.36 -0.05 14.86
N LEU A 69 3.14 -0.94 15.48
CA LEU A 69 3.99 -1.92 14.79
C LEU A 69 3.65 -3.32 15.27
N SER A 70 3.64 -4.28 14.34
CA SER A 70 3.59 -5.70 14.69
C SER A 70 4.84 -6.11 15.48
N SER A 71 4.77 -7.24 16.17
CA SER A 71 5.86 -7.74 17.03
C SER A 71 7.16 -7.99 16.26
N ASP A 72 7.05 -8.45 15.02
CA ASP A 72 8.13 -8.67 14.05
C ASP A 72 8.47 -7.41 13.23
N ARG A 73 7.74 -6.30 13.44
CA ARG A 73 7.89 -4.99 12.75
C ARG A 73 7.59 -5.04 11.25
N SER A 74 7.01 -6.11 10.75
CA SER A 74 6.68 -6.27 9.32
C SER A 74 5.50 -5.38 8.90
N ASN A 75 4.47 -5.29 9.74
CA ASN A 75 3.29 -4.47 9.51
C ASN A 75 3.31 -3.20 10.37
N MET A 76 2.94 -2.08 9.76
CA MET A 76 2.84 -0.79 10.43
C MET A 76 1.55 -0.09 10.03
N LEU A 77 0.93 0.59 10.99
CA LEU A 77 -0.19 1.49 10.75
C LEU A 77 0.01 2.79 11.53
N TYR A 78 -0.29 3.93 10.91
CA TYR A 78 -0.39 5.20 11.62
C TYR A 78 -1.55 6.04 11.07
N MET A 79 -1.93 7.07 11.80
CA MET A 79 -2.93 8.03 11.35
C MET A 79 -2.33 9.43 11.31
N ALA A 80 -2.40 10.10 10.17
CA ALA A 80 -2.06 11.52 10.03
C ALA A 80 -3.33 12.39 10.11
N GLN A 81 -3.19 13.65 10.51
CA GLN A 81 -4.29 14.63 10.53
C GLN A 81 -3.87 16.00 10.04
N ASN A 82 -4.82 16.74 9.46
CA ASN A 82 -4.78 18.19 9.24
C ASN A 82 -6.19 18.75 9.41
N GLY A 83 -6.45 19.47 10.50
CA GLY A 83 -7.79 19.94 10.83
C GLY A 83 -8.78 18.77 10.99
N SER A 84 -9.86 18.78 10.21
CA SER A 84 -10.87 17.72 10.17
C SER A 84 -10.62 16.64 9.10
N GLN A 85 -9.40 16.58 8.54
CA GLN A 85 -9.00 15.54 7.61
C GLN A 85 -8.03 14.59 8.30
N TYR A 86 -8.24 13.30 8.10
CA TYR A 86 -7.39 12.24 8.61
C TYR A 86 -6.97 11.30 7.50
N ALA A 87 -5.86 10.59 7.69
CA ALA A 87 -5.42 9.55 6.78
C ALA A 87 -4.92 8.35 7.58
N VAL A 88 -5.56 7.20 7.41
CA VAL A 88 -5.08 5.88 7.86
C VAL A 88 -4.07 5.38 6.84
N VAL A 89 -2.83 5.18 7.27
CA VAL A 89 -1.71 4.87 6.40
C VAL A 89 -1.10 3.54 6.82
N ILE A 90 -0.98 2.63 5.86
CA ILE A 90 -0.62 1.24 6.12
C ILE A 90 0.66 0.87 5.35
N ARG A 91 1.56 0.18 6.03
CA ARG A 91 2.75 -0.46 5.47
C ARG A 91 2.67 -1.97 5.73
N GLY A 92 2.93 -2.76 4.69
CA GLY A 92 3.23 -4.18 4.82
C GLY A 92 4.74 -4.45 4.74
N THR A 93 5.12 -5.72 4.75
CA THR A 93 6.50 -6.20 4.54
C THR A 93 7.13 -5.67 3.23
N ASP A 94 8.46 -5.55 3.24
CA ASP A 94 9.30 -5.10 2.11
C ASP A 94 9.14 -5.95 0.84
N TRP A 95 9.22 -5.29 -0.32
CA TRP A 95 9.21 -5.83 -1.68
C TRP A 95 10.38 -6.77 -1.99
N SER A 96 11.51 -6.68 -1.27
CA SER A 96 12.60 -7.67 -1.41
C SER A 96 12.10 -9.10 -1.15
N PHE A 97 10.98 -9.24 -0.45
CA PHE A 97 10.23 -10.47 -0.31
C PHE A 97 9.73 -10.94 -1.69
N PHE A 98 9.12 -10.10 -2.53
CA PHE A 98 8.57 -10.48 -3.84
C PHE A 98 9.57 -11.10 -4.83
N MET A 99 10.81 -10.63 -4.85
CA MET A 99 11.82 -11.22 -5.74
C MET A 99 12.42 -12.53 -5.19
N ASN A 100 12.34 -12.76 -3.88
CA ASN A 100 12.86 -13.97 -3.23
C ASN A 100 11.80 -15.06 -3.02
N TRP A 101 10.50 -14.75 -3.20
CA TRP A 101 9.42 -15.49 -2.54
C TRP A 101 8.52 -16.38 -3.39
N VAL A 102 8.59 -16.41 -4.73
CA VAL A 102 7.42 -16.85 -5.52
C VAL A 102 7.11 -18.35 -5.27
N GLU A 103 8.04 -19.09 -4.64
CA GLU A 103 7.86 -20.45 -4.14
C GLU A 103 7.13 -20.57 -2.76
N ASP A 104 7.21 -19.58 -1.87
CA ASP A 104 6.65 -19.60 -0.49
C ASP A 104 5.20 -19.08 -0.38
N PHE A 105 4.66 -18.50 -1.46
CA PHE A 105 3.34 -17.87 -1.46
C PHE A 105 2.17 -18.85 -1.47
N ALA A 106 2.39 -20.10 -1.89
CA ALA A 106 1.34 -21.10 -1.96
C ALA A 106 0.58 -21.28 -0.63
N SER A 107 1.25 -21.11 0.51
CA SER A 107 0.66 -21.27 1.84
C SER A 107 -0.22 -20.11 2.30
N VAL A 108 -0.06 -18.92 1.70
CA VAL A 108 -0.76 -17.69 2.09
C VAL A 108 -1.76 -17.19 1.04
N LEU A 109 -1.84 -17.86 -0.11
CA LEU A 109 -2.76 -17.55 -1.21
C LEU A 109 -4.04 -18.39 -1.22
N GLY A 110 -4.24 -19.25 -0.23
CA GLY A 110 -5.55 -19.82 0.04
C GLY A 110 -6.59 -18.72 0.22
N LEU A 111 -7.82 -18.94 -0.24
CA LEU A 111 -8.91 -17.99 -0.09
C LEU A 111 -9.75 -18.32 1.13
N THR A 112 -9.86 -17.37 2.05
CA THR A 112 -10.70 -17.45 3.25
C THR A 112 -11.78 -16.37 3.25
N ALA A 113 -12.89 -16.64 3.94
CA ALA A 113 -14.01 -15.71 4.01
C ALA A 113 -13.60 -14.40 4.68
N PHE A 114 -13.90 -13.27 4.02
CA PHE A 114 -13.75 -11.95 4.59
C PHE A 114 -14.92 -11.67 5.54
N GLY A 115 -14.73 -12.01 6.82
CA GLY A 115 -15.74 -11.90 7.88
C GLY A 115 -16.56 -10.60 7.90
N PRO A 116 -15.96 -9.41 7.67
CA PRO A 116 -16.69 -8.14 7.67
C PRO A 116 -17.78 -8.01 6.59
N ALA A 117 -17.71 -8.77 5.49
CA ALA A 117 -18.77 -8.79 4.47
C ALA A 117 -20.01 -9.58 4.91
N ASN A 118 -19.89 -10.45 5.94
CA ASN A 118 -20.96 -11.37 6.37
C ASN A 118 -21.53 -12.22 5.22
N ASP A 119 -20.67 -12.58 4.27
CA ASP A 119 -20.96 -13.44 3.11
C ASP A 119 -19.74 -14.34 2.87
N ALA A 120 -19.93 -15.66 2.97
CA ALA A 120 -18.84 -16.63 2.84
C ALA A 120 -18.25 -16.71 1.41
N SER A 121 -18.97 -16.21 0.40
CA SER A 121 -18.47 -16.13 -0.98
C SER A 121 -17.47 -15.00 -1.19
N VAL A 122 -17.52 -13.96 -0.34
CA VAL A 122 -16.58 -12.84 -0.36
C VAL A 122 -15.31 -13.28 0.34
N GLN A 123 -14.26 -13.59 -0.42
CA GLN A 123 -13.03 -14.19 0.10
C GLN A 123 -11.80 -13.36 -0.23
N ILE A 124 -10.84 -13.35 0.70
CA ILE A 124 -9.52 -12.73 0.57
C ILE A 124 -8.42 -13.77 0.79
N ALA A 125 -7.19 -13.46 0.36
CA ALA A 125 -6.04 -14.32 0.63
C ALA A 125 -5.83 -14.54 2.13
N ASP A 126 -5.43 -15.74 2.54
CA ASP A 126 -5.13 -16.11 3.93
C ASP A 126 -4.09 -15.16 4.54
N GLY A 127 -3.03 -14.85 3.79
CA GLY A 127 -2.00 -13.88 4.22
C GLY A 127 -2.57 -12.47 4.41
N THR A 128 -3.49 -12.05 3.53
CA THR A 128 -4.18 -10.76 3.65
C THR A 128 -5.11 -10.74 4.87
N SER A 129 -5.80 -11.86 5.17
CA SER A 129 -6.63 -11.99 6.38
C SER A 129 -5.78 -11.90 7.64
N ALA A 130 -4.66 -12.63 7.71
CA ALA A 130 -3.73 -12.56 8.84
C ALA A 130 -3.12 -11.16 9.02
N GLY A 131 -2.82 -10.47 7.92
CA GLY A 131 -2.39 -9.07 7.94
C GLY A 131 -3.47 -8.15 8.51
N LEU A 132 -4.72 -8.31 8.09
CA LEU A 132 -5.85 -7.55 8.65
C LEU A 132 -6.02 -7.80 10.16
N ASP A 133 -6.01 -9.05 10.61
CA ASP A 133 -6.12 -9.40 12.03
C ASP A 133 -5.00 -8.77 12.86
N THR A 134 -3.78 -8.76 12.30
CA THR A 134 -2.64 -8.07 12.91
C THR A 134 -2.93 -6.57 13.03
N LEU A 135 -3.33 -5.90 11.94
CA LEU A 135 -3.59 -4.46 11.93
C LEU A 135 -4.75 -4.03 12.86
N GLN A 136 -5.79 -4.86 12.98
CA GLN A 136 -6.93 -4.60 13.88
C GLN A 136 -6.53 -4.60 15.36
N THR A 137 -5.49 -5.36 15.71
CA THR A 137 -5.02 -5.52 17.10
C THR A 137 -3.84 -4.64 17.46
N LEU A 138 -3.29 -3.87 16.51
CA LEU A 138 -2.20 -2.94 16.78
C LEU A 138 -2.63 -1.81 17.71
N PHE A 139 -1.78 -1.56 18.71
CA PHE A 139 -1.88 -0.38 19.57
C PHE A 139 -0.92 0.70 19.07
N GLY A 140 -1.41 1.93 19.08
CA GLY A 140 -0.66 3.13 18.76
C GLY A 140 -0.88 4.20 19.83
N THR A 141 0.00 5.20 19.83
CA THR A 141 -0.03 6.29 20.81
C THR A 141 -0.94 7.42 20.33
N ALA A 142 -2.00 7.73 21.06
CA ALA A 142 -2.88 8.88 20.83
C ALA A 142 -2.20 10.22 21.22
N PRO A 143 -2.79 11.40 20.93
CA PRO A 143 -2.17 12.69 21.24
C PRO A 143 -1.95 12.95 22.73
N ASP A 144 -2.77 12.37 23.60
CA ASP A 144 -2.69 12.45 25.06
C ASP A 144 -1.69 11.44 25.67
N GLY A 145 -1.05 10.61 24.84
CA GLY A 145 -0.12 9.55 25.25
C GLY A 145 -0.79 8.20 25.53
N THR A 146 -2.12 8.11 25.47
CA THR A 146 -2.86 6.86 25.69
C THR A 146 -2.54 5.84 24.60
N GLN A 147 -2.34 4.58 24.98
CA GLN A 147 -2.25 3.47 24.03
C GLN A 147 -3.67 3.00 23.68
N THR A 148 -4.00 3.00 22.39
CA THR A 148 -5.32 2.58 21.91
C THR A 148 -5.21 1.93 20.54
N ASN A 149 -6.18 1.10 20.17
CA ASN A 149 -6.27 0.57 18.81
C ASN A 149 -6.89 1.59 17.84
N LEU A 150 -6.74 1.33 16.54
CA LEU A 150 -7.19 2.25 15.50
C LEU A 150 -8.69 2.54 15.59
N LEU A 151 -9.52 1.49 15.72
CA LEU A 151 -10.98 1.64 15.68
C LEU A 151 -11.47 2.47 16.88
N SER A 152 -10.91 2.23 18.07
CA SER A 152 -11.23 3.00 19.28
C SER A 152 -10.86 4.47 19.12
N PHE A 153 -9.73 4.78 18.46
CA PHE A 153 -9.34 6.16 18.16
C PHE A 153 -10.27 6.82 17.13
N LEU A 154 -10.64 6.10 16.06
CA LEU A 154 -11.58 6.59 15.05
C LEU A 154 -12.99 6.87 15.62
N PHE A 155 -13.41 6.18 16.67
CA PHE A 155 -14.67 6.52 17.35
C PHE A 155 -14.61 7.81 18.17
N GLN A 156 -13.43 8.40 18.39
CA GLN A 156 -13.27 9.66 19.13
C GLN A 156 -13.13 10.89 18.22
N ILE A 157 -12.93 10.71 16.91
CA ILE A 157 -12.84 11.85 15.98
C ILE A 157 -14.24 12.37 15.61
N ASP A 158 -14.32 13.60 15.09
CA ASP A 158 -15.57 14.20 14.63
C ASP A 158 -16.21 13.32 13.53
N THR A 159 -17.51 13.06 13.63
CA THR A 159 -18.25 12.25 12.66
C THR A 159 -18.34 12.87 11.27
N ASN A 160 -18.07 14.17 11.15
CA ASN A 160 -17.98 14.89 9.87
C ASN A 160 -16.56 14.91 9.29
N ALA A 161 -15.59 14.31 9.98
CA ALA A 161 -14.21 14.24 9.49
C ALA A 161 -14.12 13.37 8.22
N SER A 162 -13.26 13.79 7.29
CA SER A 162 -12.93 12.99 6.11
C SER A 162 -11.74 12.09 6.42
N VAL A 163 -11.85 10.80 6.11
CA VAL A 163 -10.80 9.82 6.41
C VAL A 163 -10.29 9.22 5.10
N PHE A 164 -9.03 9.48 4.78
CA PHE A 164 -8.32 8.74 3.73
C PHE A 164 -7.88 7.38 4.26
N VAL A 165 -7.88 6.36 3.42
CA VAL A 165 -7.20 5.08 3.68
C VAL A 165 -6.21 4.83 2.55
N THR A 166 -4.95 4.61 2.89
CA THR A 166 -3.88 4.51 1.88
C THR A 166 -2.77 3.55 2.28
N GLY A 167 -2.06 3.06 1.27
CA GLY A 167 -0.91 2.19 1.41
C GLY A 167 -0.26 1.95 0.06
N HIS A 168 1.01 1.54 0.11
CA HIS A 168 1.81 1.17 -1.06
C HIS A 168 2.18 -0.31 -1.00
N SER A 169 2.31 -0.99 -2.15
CA SER A 169 2.71 -2.41 -2.22
C SER A 169 1.76 -3.31 -1.43
N LEU A 170 2.28 -4.23 -0.60
CA LEU A 170 1.49 -5.00 0.37
C LEU A 170 0.67 -4.08 1.29
N GLY A 171 1.17 -2.90 1.65
CA GLY A 171 0.41 -1.90 2.39
C GLY A 171 -0.83 -1.41 1.62
N GLY A 172 -0.78 -1.34 0.28
CA GLY A 172 -1.92 -1.02 -0.57
C GLY A 172 -2.96 -2.14 -0.64
N CYS A 173 -2.50 -3.41 -0.67
CA CYS A 173 -3.39 -4.57 -0.53
C CYS A 173 -4.09 -4.56 0.83
N LEU A 174 -3.34 -4.38 1.92
CA LEU A 174 -3.87 -4.28 3.27
C LEU A 174 -4.78 -3.06 3.46
N ALA A 175 -4.46 -1.93 2.84
CA ALA A 175 -5.33 -0.74 2.82
C ALA A 175 -6.70 -1.01 2.18
N SER A 176 -6.76 -1.87 1.16
CA SER A 176 -8.03 -2.27 0.54
C SER A 176 -8.91 -3.02 1.54
N VAL A 177 -8.37 -4.03 2.23
CA VAL A 177 -9.15 -4.80 3.22
C VAL A 177 -9.45 -4.03 4.51
N VAL A 178 -8.53 -3.15 4.95
CA VAL A 178 -8.77 -2.26 6.10
C VAL A 178 -9.87 -1.26 5.77
N ALA A 179 -9.86 -0.65 4.59
CA ALA A 179 -10.94 0.24 4.18
C ALA A 179 -12.29 -0.49 4.17
N ALA A 180 -12.34 -1.68 3.58
CA ALA A 180 -13.56 -2.49 3.54
C ALA A 180 -14.08 -2.84 4.96
N TRP A 181 -13.17 -3.23 5.87
CA TRP A 181 -13.51 -3.46 7.27
C TRP A 181 -14.04 -2.19 7.95
N LEU A 182 -13.37 -1.04 7.79
CA LEU A 182 -13.81 0.23 8.37
C LEU A 182 -15.18 0.68 7.81
N GLY A 183 -15.45 0.44 6.53
CA GLY A 183 -16.75 0.74 5.92
C GLY A 183 -17.87 -0.23 6.32
N SER A 184 -17.53 -1.46 6.72
CA SER A 184 -18.47 -2.48 7.17
C SER A 184 -19.12 -2.17 8.54
N GLY A 185 -20.17 -2.91 8.89
CA GLY A 185 -20.79 -2.86 10.22
C GLY A 185 -19.91 -3.33 11.38
N GLN A 186 -18.75 -3.95 11.10
CA GLN A 186 -17.75 -4.30 12.12
C GLN A 186 -16.72 -3.18 12.38
N GLY A 187 -16.72 -2.14 11.54
CA GLY A 187 -15.88 -0.96 11.68
C GLY A 187 -16.71 0.27 12.10
N LEU A 188 -16.67 1.32 11.28
CA LEU A 188 -17.44 2.55 11.47
C LEU A 188 -18.88 2.43 10.95
N GLY A 189 -19.19 1.41 10.14
CA GLY A 189 -20.52 1.20 9.55
C GLY A 189 -20.90 2.24 8.49
N ASN A 190 -19.95 3.04 8.02
CA ASN A 190 -20.19 4.08 7.01
C ASN A 190 -18.96 4.26 6.12
N ALA A 191 -19.07 3.80 4.87
CA ALA A 191 -18.03 4.00 3.85
C ALA A 191 -18.05 5.40 3.22
N ASN A 192 -19.11 6.19 3.38
CA ASN A 192 -19.24 7.50 2.70
C ASN A 192 -18.26 8.56 3.23
N SER A 193 -17.76 8.40 4.46
CA SER A 193 -16.72 9.28 5.04
C SER A 193 -15.30 8.83 4.67
N LEU A 194 -15.17 7.69 3.96
CA LEU A 194 -13.89 7.12 3.58
C LEU A 194 -13.58 7.46 2.12
N LYS A 195 -12.32 7.83 1.87
CA LYS A 195 -11.73 7.90 0.54
C LYS A 195 -10.50 7.02 0.47
N VAL A 196 -10.45 6.12 -0.49
CA VAL A 196 -9.36 5.15 -0.57
C VAL A 196 -8.46 5.47 -1.76
N TYR A 197 -7.15 5.49 -1.52
CA TYR A 197 -6.14 5.56 -2.56
C TYR A 197 -5.10 4.49 -2.27
N THR A 198 -5.02 3.46 -3.11
CA THR A 198 -4.00 2.42 -2.97
C THR A 198 -3.00 2.51 -4.11
N PHE A 199 -1.75 2.22 -3.81
CA PHE A 199 -0.65 2.34 -4.77
C PHE A 199 0.05 1.00 -4.90
N ALA A 200 0.34 0.59 -6.14
CA ALA A 200 1.11 -0.63 -6.41
C ALA A 200 0.56 -1.89 -5.72
N ALA A 201 -0.75 -1.94 -5.48
CA ALA A 201 -1.36 -2.99 -4.66
C ALA A 201 -1.56 -4.28 -5.47
N PRO A 202 -1.11 -5.45 -4.99
CA PRO A 202 -1.59 -6.72 -5.52
C PRO A 202 -3.07 -6.94 -5.15
N SER A 203 -3.75 -7.85 -5.85
CA SER A 203 -5.15 -8.20 -5.60
C SER A 203 -5.31 -8.88 -4.23
N ALA A 204 -6.26 -8.41 -3.43
CA ALA A 204 -6.49 -8.90 -2.08
C ALA A 204 -7.32 -10.19 -2.00
N GLY A 205 -8.15 -10.47 -3.01
CA GLY A 205 -9.13 -11.54 -2.93
C GLY A 205 -9.81 -11.86 -4.26
N ASN A 206 -10.92 -12.58 -4.17
CA ASN A 206 -11.66 -13.10 -5.33
C ASN A 206 -12.59 -12.05 -5.97
N ALA A 207 -13.26 -12.44 -7.06
CA ALA A 207 -14.21 -11.59 -7.78
C ALA A 207 -15.38 -11.10 -6.90
N ALA A 208 -15.84 -11.92 -5.94
CA ALA A 208 -16.90 -11.53 -5.01
C ALA A 208 -16.42 -10.45 -4.04
N PHE A 209 -15.18 -10.53 -3.53
CA PHE A 209 -14.56 -9.47 -2.75
C PHE A 209 -14.38 -8.18 -3.56
N ALA A 210 -13.89 -8.28 -4.80
CA ALA A 210 -13.76 -7.11 -5.66
C ALA A 210 -15.12 -6.42 -5.91
N SER A 211 -16.16 -7.20 -6.18
CA SER A 211 -17.53 -6.70 -6.36
C SER A 211 -18.08 -6.04 -5.08
N TYR A 212 -17.91 -6.69 -3.93
CA TYR A 212 -18.28 -6.15 -2.63
C TYR A 212 -17.57 -4.81 -2.35
N TYR A 213 -16.26 -4.75 -2.57
CA TYR A 213 -15.45 -3.55 -2.38
C TYR A 213 -15.92 -2.41 -3.29
N ASN A 214 -16.08 -2.68 -4.58
CA ASN A 214 -16.51 -1.67 -5.55
C ASN A 214 -17.90 -1.12 -5.21
N GLN A 215 -18.83 -1.98 -4.79
CA GLN A 215 -20.16 -1.57 -4.33
C GLN A 215 -20.09 -0.73 -3.05
N LEU A 216 -19.25 -1.10 -2.10
CA LEU A 216 -19.09 -0.40 -0.83
C LEU A 216 -18.56 1.03 -1.01
N PHE A 217 -17.68 1.25 -1.99
CA PHE A 217 -17.06 2.53 -2.30
C PHE A 217 -17.61 3.19 -3.57
N THR A 218 -18.91 3.04 -3.81
CA THR A 218 -19.63 3.78 -4.85
C THR A 218 -20.64 4.71 -4.18
N ASP A 219 -20.54 6.01 -4.45
CA ASP A 219 -21.45 7.01 -3.91
C ASP A 219 -22.85 6.95 -4.56
N SER A 220 -23.80 7.71 -4.03
CA SER A 220 -25.17 7.76 -4.55
C SER A 220 -25.29 8.28 -5.99
N ALA A 221 -24.26 8.95 -6.51
CA ALA A 221 -24.19 9.44 -7.88
C ALA A 221 -23.49 8.44 -8.82
N GLY A 222 -23.08 7.27 -8.31
CA GLY A 222 -22.40 6.22 -9.07
C GLY A 222 -20.90 6.47 -9.26
N ASN A 223 -20.31 7.44 -8.56
CA ASN A 223 -18.87 7.68 -8.62
C ASN A 223 -18.15 6.85 -7.57
N SER A 224 -16.95 6.37 -7.90
CA SER A 224 -16.13 5.68 -6.92
C SER A 224 -15.51 6.64 -5.90
N THR A 225 -15.38 6.20 -4.65
CA THR A 225 -14.58 6.85 -3.61
C THR A 225 -13.30 6.07 -3.27
N ALA A 226 -13.01 5.01 -4.02
CA ALA A 226 -11.83 4.17 -3.85
C ALA A 226 -11.09 4.01 -5.18
N PHE A 227 -9.82 4.41 -5.20
CA PHE A 227 -9.00 4.45 -6.40
C PHE A 227 -7.77 3.57 -6.23
N ARG A 228 -7.61 2.58 -7.11
CA ARG A 228 -6.37 1.80 -7.22
C ARG A 228 -5.48 2.45 -8.27
N VAL A 229 -4.36 2.98 -7.83
CA VAL A 229 -3.37 3.66 -8.66
C VAL A 229 -2.19 2.73 -8.90
N TYR A 230 -1.82 2.53 -10.16
CA TYR A 230 -0.75 1.60 -10.52
C TYR A 230 0.09 2.13 -11.68
N ASN A 231 1.38 1.84 -11.65
CA ASN A 231 2.28 2.10 -12.77
C ASN A 231 2.11 1.00 -13.82
N SER A 232 1.98 1.39 -15.10
CA SER A 232 1.81 0.47 -16.23
C SER A 232 2.96 -0.52 -16.42
N LEU A 233 4.13 -0.24 -15.83
CA LEU A 233 5.32 -1.09 -15.88
C LEU A 233 5.68 -1.71 -14.52
N ASP A 234 4.83 -1.55 -13.51
CA ASP A 234 5.02 -2.22 -12.23
C ASP A 234 4.42 -3.64 -12.26
N VAL A 235 5.21 -4.64 -11.89
CA VAL A 235 4.82 -6.04 -11.89
C VAL A 235 3.92 -6.42 -10.71
N VAL A 236 3.98 -5.69 -9.59
CA VAL A 236 3.25 -6.05 -8.35
C VAL A 236 1.73 -6.11 -8.51
N PRO A 237 1.10 -5.12 -9.17
CA PRO A 237 -0.36 -5.10 -9.31
C PRO A 237 -0.91 -6.28 -10.12
N ASN A 238 -0.06 -7.04 -10.82
CA ASN A 238 -0.47 -8.25 -11.54
C ASN A 238 -0.61 -9.46 -10.60
N GLY A 239 0.07 -9.46 -9.46
CA GLY A 239 -0.16 -10.43 -8.41
C GLY A 239 -1.56 -10.21 -7.83
N TRP A 240 -2.48 -11.15 -7.82
CA TRP A 240 -2.46 -12.51 -8.38
C TRP A 240 -3.44 -12.66 -9.55
N ALA A 241 -4.18 -11.59 -9.88
CA ALA A 241 -5.26 -11.60 -10.87
C ALA A 241 -4.78 -11.62 -12.34
N SER A 242 -3.50 -11.33 -12.62
CA SER A 242 -2.98 -11.21 -14.00
C SER A 242 -1.49 -11.55 -14.10
N LEU A 243 -1.00 -12.50 -13.29
CA LEU A 243 0.43 -12.86 -13.23
C LEU A 243 1.09 -13.13 -14.59
N GLU A 244 0.37 -13.74 -15.54
CA GLU A 244 0.89 -14.01 -16.89
C GLU A 244 1.40 -12.75 -17.59
N THR A 245 0.78 -11.59 -17.33
CA THR A 245 1.18 -10.32 -17.94
C THR A 245 2.63 -9.98 -17.59
N VAL A 246 3.10 -10.31 -16.38
CA VAL A 246 4.48 -10.05 -15.89
C VAL A 246 5.54 -10.56 -16.86
N THR A 247 5.29 -11.71 -17.49
CA THR A 247 6.24 -12.34 -18.44
C THR A 247 6.54 -11.48 -19.68
N THR A 248 5.73 -10.43 -19.90
CA THR A 248 5.78 -9.55 -21.07
C THR A 248 6.07 -8.08 -20.75
N TYR A 249 6.38 -7.71 -19.50
CA TYR A 249 6.39 -6.31 -19.03
C TYR A 249 7.49 -5.42 -19.61
N TYR A 250 8.69 -5.95 -19.89
CA TYR A 250 9.83 -5.14 -20.33
C TYR A 250 10.27 -5.45 -21.78
N PRO A 251 9.33 -5.48 -22.75
CA PRO A 251 9.65 -5.85 -24.11
C PRO A 251 10.62 -4.83 -24.71
N GLY A 252 11.66 -5.31 -25.38
CA GLY A 252 12.69 -4.44 -25.94
C GLY A 252 13.73 -3.92 -24.93
N PHE A 253 13.60 -4.22 -23.64
CA PHE A 253 14.69 -4.05 -22.65
C PHE A 253 15.28 -5.38 -22.16
N VAL A 254 14.52 -6.21 -21.45
CA VAL A 254 14.97 -7.53 -20.97
C VAL A 254 13.82 -8.54 -21.02
N ASN A 255 14.14 -9.80 -21.33
CA ASN A 255 13.16 -10.87 -21.21
C ASN A 255 12.89 -11.16 -19.72
N CYS A 256 11.70 -11.67 -19.42
CA CYS A 256 11.42 -12.21 -18.10
C CYS A 256 12.35 -13.40 -17.81
N PRO A 257 13.09 -13.38 -16.69
CA PRO A 257 13.94 -14.47 -16.24
C PRO A 257 13.19 -15.80 -16.13
N THR A 258 13.86 -16.92 -16.46
CA THR A 258 13.22 -18.25 -16.52
C THR A 258 12.79 -18.77 -15.15
N ASP A 259 13.49 -18.36 -14.10
CA ASP A 259 13.14 -18.63 -12.69
C ASP A 259 11.84 -17.90 -12.32
N ILE A 260 11.68 -16.62 -12.70
CA ILE A 260 10.43 -15.87 -12.50
C ILE A 260 9.27 -16.51 -13.28
N VAL A 261 9.48 -16.91 -14.53
CA VAL A 261 8.47 -17.64 -15.33
C VAL A 261 8.07 -18.95 -14.64
N SER A 262 9.06 -19.72 -14.18
CA SER A 262 8.82 -20.99 -13.48
C SER A 262 8.01 -20.77 -12.20
N ALA A 263 8.32 -19.71 -11.47
CA ALA A 263 7.65 -19.42 -10.22
C ALA A 263 6.22 -18.90 -10.44
N ILE A 264 5.98 -18.08 -11.46
CA ILE A 264 4.61 -17.72 -11.90
C ILE A 264 3.79 -18.98 -12.20
N ASN A 265 4.34 -19.92 -12.99
CA ASN A 265 3.67 -21.18 -13.30
C ASN A 265 3.38 -22.01 -12.04
N THR A 266 4.31 -22.03 -11.08
CA THR A 266 4.11 -22.69 -9.79
C THR A 266 2.94 -22.07 -9.03
N VAL A 267 2.89 -20.74 -8.90
CA VAL A 267 1.76 -20.07 -8.24
C VAL A 267 0.45 -20.35 -8.94
N GLN A 268 0.40 -20.26 -10.28
CA GLN A 268 -0.80 -20.59 -11.08
C GLN A 268 -1.22 -22.05 -10.97
N SER A 269 -0.34 -22.95 -10.55
CA SER A 269 -0.74 -24.33 -10.24
C SER A 269 -1.48 -24.45 -8.90
N TYR A 270 -1.28 -23.50 -7.98
CA TYR A 270 -1.94 -23.44 -6.67
C TYR A 270 -3.22 -22.60 -6.67
N ILE A 271 -3.28 -21.55 -7.49
CA ILE A 271 -4.45 -20.68 -7.64
C ILE A 271 -5.09 -20.93 -9.00
N SER A 272 -6.41 -21.13 -9.08
CA SER A 272 -7.06 -21.20 -10.41
C SER A 272 -6.91 -19.87 -11.15
N ASN A 273 -6.84 -19.90 -12.49
CA ASN A 273 -6.55 -18.72 -13.33
C ASN A 273 -7.50 -17.51 -13.15
N ASP A 274 -8.62 -17.66 -12.42
CA ASP A 274 -9.58 -16.60 -12.09
C ASP A 274 -9.88 -16.51 -10.59
N ALA A 275 -9.04 -17.11 -9.74
CA ALA A 275 -9.26 -17.12 -8.29
C ALA A 275 -9.22 -15.71 -7.68
N TYR A 276 -8.45 -14.81 -8.29
CA TYR A 276 -8.21 -13.45 -7.80
C TYR A 276 -8.71 -12.40 -8.77
N THR A 277 -9.14 -11.25 -8.24
CA THR A 277 -9.58 -10.11 -9.03
C THR A 277 -9.12 -8.82 -8.36
N GLN A 278 -8.63 -7.87 -9.15
CA GLN A 278 -8.26 -6.56 -8.65
C GLN A 278 -9.49 -5.76 -8.22
N VAL A 279 -9.36 -4.99 -7.14
CA VAL A 279 -10.33 -3.96 -6.79
C VAL A 279 -10.16 -2.74 -7.70
N GLY A 280 -11.24 -1.96 -7.87
CA GLY A 280 -11.28 -0.85 -8.81
C GLY A 280 -11.39 -1.32 -10.26
N GLU A 281 -12.26 -0.65 -11.02
CA GLU A 281 -12.60 -1.03 -12.39
C GLU A 281 -12.38 0.15 -13.34
N ALA A 282 -11.93 -0.16 -14.56
CA ALA A 282 -11.78 0.84 -15.62
C ALA A 282 -13.14 1.45 -16.03
N SER A 283 -14.22 0.65 -16.03
CA SER A 283 -15.60 1.08 -16.30
C SER A 283 -16.07 2.19 -15.36
N ASN A 284 -15.68 2.10 -14.09
CA ASN A 284 -16.02 3.08 -13.05
C ASN A 284 -14.90 4.12 -12.85
N GLN A 285 -13.87 4.08 -13.70
CA GLN A 285 -12.70 4.94 -13.67
C GLN A 285 -11.97 4.93 -12.30
N SER A 286 -12.07 3.82 -11.56
CA SER A 286 -11.43 3.61 -10.26
C SER A 286 -10.12 2.83 -10.33
N ALA A 287 -9.79 2.29 -11.50
CA ALA A 287 -8.44 1.83 -11.83
C ALA A 287 -7.68 2.95 -12.57
N VAL A 288 -6.67 3.53 -11.93
CA VAL A 288 -5.92 4.68 -12.46
C VAL A 288 -4.50 4.25 -12.82
N GLU A 289 -4.27 4.15 -14.12
CA GLU A 289 -2.96 3.81 -14.66
C GLU A 289 -2.06 5.05 -14.76
N LEU A 290 -0.83 4.91 -14.28
CA LEU A 290 0.24 5.89 -14.44
C LEU A 290 1.16 5.45 -15.57
N PRO A 291 1.57 6.37 -16.48
CA PRO A 291 2.38 6.02 -17.65
C PRO A 291 3.84 5.76 -17.25
N GLY A 292 4.17 4.49 -17.00
CA GLY A 292 5.54 4.04 -16.73
C GLY A 292 6.47 4.25 -17.92
N HIS A 293 7.76 4.32 -17.64
CA HIS A 293 8.82 4.30 -18.66
C HIS A 293 9.98 3.46 -18.18
N LEU A 294 10.75 2.87 -19.09
CA LEU A 294 11.89 2.02 -18.73
C LEU A 294 13.03 2.86 -18.16
N LEU A 295 13.59 2.47 -17.00
CA LEU A 295 14.69 3.18 -16.33
C LEU A 295 15.93 3.26 -17.23
N PHE A 296 16.27 2.13 -17.86
CA PHE A 296 17.48 2.02 -18.70
C PHE A 296 17.23 2.26 -20.19
N GLY A 297 15.99 2.60 -20.58
CA GLY A 297 15.58 2.69 -21.98
C GLY A 297 15.58 1.34 -22.71
N SER A 298 15.34 1.36 -24.02
CA SER A 298 15.24 0.14 -24.86
C SER A 298 16.60 -0.37 -25.33
N VAL A 299 17.52 -0.66 -24.40
CA VAL A 299 18.83 -1.25 -24.71
C VAL A 299 18.81 -2.71 -24.30
N GLN A 300 18.92 -3.63 -25.26
CA GLN A 300 18.99 -5.07 -25.00
C GLN A 300 20.40 -5.47 -24.54
N PRO A 301 20.61 -5.82 -23.26
CA PRO A 301 21.84 -6.49 -22.84
C PRO A 301 21.84 -7.91 -23.45
N SER A 302 22.95 -8.32 -24.08
CA SER A 302 23.02 -9.58 -24.83
C SER A 302 23.53 -10.78 -24.02
N LEU A 303 23.64 -10.67 -22.68
CA LEU A 303 24.31 -11.68 -21.84
C LEU A 303 23.54 -11.95 -20.54
N ASP A 304 23.25 -13.22 -20.28
CA ASP A 304 22.88 -13.79 -18.98
C ASP A 304 24.16 -13.94 -18.11
N PRO A 305 24.19 -13.64 -16.79
CA PRO A 305 23.08 -13.30 -15.87
C PRO A 305 22.80 -11.80 -15.71
N ILE A 306 23.34 -10.97 -16.60
CA ILE A 306 23.15 -9.52 -16.53
C ILE A 306 21.66 -9.17 -16.80
N SER A 307 20.99 -9.91 -17.69
CA SER A 307 19.56 -9.73 -17.98
C SER A 307 18.66 -9.96 -16.75
N ASP A 308 18.94 -10.96 -15.93
CA ASP A 308 18.12 -11.26 -14.73
C ASP A 308 18.27 -10.18 -13.67
N VAL A 309 19.51 -9.73 -13.44
CA VAL A 309 19.81 -8.60 -12.55
C VAL A 309 19.11 -7.33 -13.04
N LEU A 310 19.13 -7.07 -14.34
CA LEU A 310 18.49 -5.89 -14.93
C LEU A 310 16.97 -5.95 -14.88
N PHE A 311 16.36 -7.13 -15.04
CA PHE A 311 14.92 -7.31 -14.82
C PHE A 311 14.55 -6.98 -13.37
N GLY A 312 15.30 -7.50 -12.40
CA GLY A 312 15.06 -7.23 -10.98
C GLY A 312 15.25 -5.76 -10.61
N LEU A 313 16.27 -5.10 -11.15
CA LEU A 313 16.48 -3.65 -10.97
C LEU A 313 15.35 -2.82 -11.57
N GLU A 314 14.90 -3.17 -12.78
CA GLU A 314 13.77 -2.51 -13.43
C GLU A 314 12.49 -2.71 -12.60
N ALA A 315 12.15 -3.95 -12.23
CA ALA A 315 10.99 -4.24 -11.40
C ALA A 315 11.02 -3.53 -10.04
N GLY A 316 12.19 -3.50 -9.38
CA GLY A 316 12.38 -2.74 -8.15
C GLY A 316 12.10 -1.25 -8.36
N TRP A 317 12.72 -0.64 -9.37
CA TRP A 317 12.53 0.78 -9.67
C TRP A 317 11.09 1.13 -10.07
N GLN A 318 10.45 0.31 -10.90
CA GLN A 318 9.06 0.50 -11.30
C GLN A 318 8.12 0.48 -10.10
N HIS A 319 8.46 -0.29 -9.06
CA HIS A 319 7.69 -0.43 -7.85
C HIS A 319 8.03 0.60 -6.75
N GLU A 320 9.19 1.25 -6.79
CA GLU A 320 9.62 2.14 -5.71
C GLU A 320 8.67 3.33 -5.50
N THR A 321 8.48 3.69 -4.22
CA THR A 321 7.64 4.84 -3.84
C THR A 321 8.10 6.15 -4.49
N ALA A 322 9.42 6.32 -4.69
CA ALA A 322 9.99 7.47 -5.38
C ALA A 322 9.53 7.58 -6.84
N ASN A 323 9.42 6.45 -7.54
CA ASN A 323 8.94 6.43 -8.92
C ASN A 323 7.44 6.76 -8.98
N TYR A 324 6.62 6.21 -8.08
CA TYR A 324 5.20 6.58 -7.98
C TYR A 324 5.00 8.06 -7.68
N LEU A 325 5.78 8.66 -6.76
CA LEU A 325 5.75 10.10 -6.52
C LEU A 325 6.12 10.89 -7.79
N ASN A 326 7.13 10.44 -8.54
CA ASN A 326 7.53 11.07 -9.79
C ASN A 326 6.43 10.99 -10.86
N LEU A 327 5.82 9.83 -11.06
CA LEU A 327 4.72 9.62 -12.01
C LEU A 327 3.47 10.45 -11.68
N LEU A 328 3.22 10.71 -10.39
CA LEU A 328 2.17 11.61 -9.92
C LEU A 328 2.56 13.09 -9.96
N ASN A 329 3.80 13.42 -10.37
CA ASN A 329 4.37 14.76 -10.30
C ASN A 329 4.29 15.36 -8.87
N ALA A 330 4.45 14.50 -7.85
CA ALA A 330 4.53 14.88 -6.45
C ALA A 330 5.95 15.36 -6.11
N LYS A 331 6.08 16.26 -5.13
CA LYS A 331 7.40 16.68 -4.65
C LYS A 331 8.04 15.54 -3.85
N PRO A 332 9.29 15.15 -4.14
CA PRO A 332 10.00 14.18 -3.32
C PRO A 332 10.10 14.65 -1.88
N ILE A 333 9.99 13.72 -0.93
CA ILE A 333 10.27 13.98 0.47
C ILE A 333 11.74 13.64 0.71
N LEU A 334 12.47 14.56 1.34
CA LEU A 334 13.81 14.26 1.84
C LEU A 334 13.67 13.32 3.04
N THR A 335 13.75 12.01 2.81
CA THR A 335 13.69 10.98 3.87
C THR A 335 14.96 10.92 4.72
N THR A 336 16.02 11.64 4.32
CA THR A 336 17.27 11.75 5.08
C THR A 336 17.26 12.99 5.97
N LEU A 337 16.55 12.93 7.10
CA LEU A 337 17.03 13.67 8.26
C LEU A 337 18.34 12.98 8.71
N PRO A 338 19.44 13.71 8.97
CA PRO A 338 20.65 13.10 9.49
C PRO A 338 20.28 12.33 10.76
N LYS A 339 20.48 11.00 10.74
CA LYS A 339 20.28 10.11 11.89
C LYS A 339 20.91 10.81 13.08
N ARG A 340 20.11 11.24 14.07
CA ARG A 340 20.64 11.83 15.30
C ARG A 340 21.46 10.76 16.00
N THR A 341 22.75 10.71 15.70
CA THR A 341 23.72 9.94 16.48
C THR A 341 23.63 10.49 17.89
N GLY A 342 23.19 9.66 18.83
CA GLY A 342 23.03 10.04 20.23
C GLY A 342 24.29 10.76 20.70
N ALA A 343 24.11 11.99 21.17
CA ALA A 343 25.17 12.70 21.85
C ALA A 343 25.51 11.86 23.09
N SER A 344 26.71 11.28 23.10
CA SER A 344 27.33 10.79 24.31
C SER A 344 27.49 11.98 25.25
N SER A 345 26.66 12.05 26.29
CA SER A 345 26.90 12.94 27.42
C SER A 345 28.13 12.41 28.17
N GLY A 346 29.30 12.92 27.79
CA GLY A 346 30.50 12.86 28.61
C GLY A 346 30.42 13.97 29.66
N GLY A 347 30.20 13.55 30.90
CA GLY A 347 30.32 14.34 32.13
C GLY A 347 30.57 13.38 33.28
#